data_AF-A0A2T1A8K6-F1
#
_entry.id   AF-A0A2T1A8K6-F1
#
_cell.length_a   1.000
_cell.length_b   1.000
_cell.length_c   1.000
_cell.angle_alpha   90.00
_cell.angle_beta   90.00
_cell.angle_gamma   90.00
#
_symmetry.space_group_name_H-M   'P 1'
#
loop_
_entity.id
_entity.type
_entity.pdbx_description
1 polymer ?
#
loop_
_entity_poly.entity_id
_entity_poly.type
_entity_poly.pdbx_seq_one_letter_code
_entity_poly.pdbx_strand_id
1 'polypeptide(L)'
;MTVALAGTRLPAATHELILAPQSIKAHLAGYDVSMLGFNGGLPGPEVRMRQGQTARITLDNRLEEGALVHWHGLRVPNRMDGVNVLTQDVVIPGDSYRYQFGVPDAGTYWYHSHYLSYDQVSRGLFGAFIVEEQNAPAVDHDIVVQFFDVLLDQSGQYDEAFNPAHFATEGRIGNTVTALVFNGTGKTVKRGDRLRLRLINPSIDRVYRVGLDGLIGKIVALDGMPLAHPRTLEPILLAPGQRCDVIGDATGPIRFDDSFGEQTLSLGEIAVSGSREPAKAPITALPANRMPAPKDPGQTAELVLQGGAGSASHNGTGTWALNDVSGLPRRPFLSAAQGTTARISIRNETGFPHVMHLHGHHFWELDAAGEAGPYRDSTYLDTGETRDILVVLDNPGSWMLHCHMLSHQADGMATWIRVG
;
A
#
# COMPACT_ATOMS: atom_id res chain seq x y z
N MET A 1 20.27 -11.48 21.44
CA MET A 1 20.67 -12.26 20.24
C MET A 1 19.97 -11.58 19.08
N THR A 2 20.72 -10.83 18.29
CA THR A 2 20.24 -9.83 17.32
C THR A 2 19.47 -10.49 16.18
N VAL A 3 18.18 -10.23 16.05
CA VAL A 3 17.44 -10.57 14.83
C VAL A 3 17.67 -9.44 13.84
N ALA A 4 18.34 -9.75 12.74
CA ALA A 4 18.60 -8.80 11.66
C ALA A 4 17.28 -8.39 10.99
N LEU A 5 17.08 -7.08 10.80
CA LEU A 5 16.12 -6.53 9.83
C LEU A 5 16.57 -6.97 8.43
N ALA A 6 16.12 -8.15 8.00
CA ALA A 6 16.46 -8.70 6.70
C ALA A 6 15.26 -9.49 6.16
N GLY A 7 14.49 -8.84 5.28
CA GLY A 7 13.51 -9.57 4.46
C GLY A 7 14.23 -10.67 3.69
N THR A 8 13.84 -11.92 3.93
CA THR A 8 14.44 -13.08 3.27
C THR A 8 13.88 -13.19 1.85
N ARG A 9 14.76 -13.18 0.86
CA ARG A 9 14.39 -13.40 -0.55
C ARG A 9 14.20 -14.89 -0.80
N LEU A 10 13.04 -15.28 -1.31
CA LEU A 10 12.79 -16.66 -1.75
C LEU A 10 13.13 -16.84 -3.24
N PRO A 11 13.77 -17.95 -3.64
CA PRO A 11 14.19 -18.18 -5.03
C PRO A 11 13.01 -18.43 -5.99
N ALA A 12 13.16 -17.96 -7.22
CA ALA A 12 12.13 -17.86 -8.27
C ALA A 12 11.70 -19.18 -8.97
N ALA A 13 11.75 -20.32 -8.28
CA ALA A 13 11.19 -21.57 -8.79
C ALA A 13 9.84 -21.82 -8.10
N THR A 14 8.86 -22.34 -8.86
CA THR A 14 7.55 -22.96 -8.56
C THR A 14 7.22 -23.47 -7.13
N HIS A 15 7.58 -22.75 -6.06
CA HIS A 15 7.36 -23.17 -4.68
C HIS A 15 6.09 -22.53 -4.14
N GLU A 16 5.25 -23.36 -3.51
CA GLU A 16 4.24 -22.87 -2.58
C GLU A 16 4.94 -22.01 -1.52
N LEU A 17 4.53 -20.75 -1.42
CA LEU A 17 4.95 -19.85 -0.36
C LEU A 17 4.06 -20.09 0.85
N ILE A 18 4.63 -20.12 2.05
CA ILE A 18 3.85 -20.06 3.28
C ILE A 18 4.05 -18.67 3.89
N LEU A 19 2.94 -18.00 4.20
CA LEU A 19 2.90 -16.81 5.04
C LEU A 19 2.32 -17.21 6.40
N ALA A 20 3.17 -17.21 7.42
CA ALA A 20 2.80 -17.58 8.77
C ALA A 20 2.84 -16.34 9.67
N PRO A 21 1.71 -15.65 9.91
CA PRO A 21 1.65 -14.57 10.88
C PRO A 21 1.87 -15.14 12.28
N GLN A 22 2.76 -14.52 13.04
CA GLN A 22 3.13 -14.93 14.39
C GLN A 22 3.68 -13.74 15.19
N SER A 23 3.73 -13.87 16.51
CA SER A 23 4.46 -12.91 17.35
C SER A 23 5.96 -12.97 17.10
N ILE A 24 6.60 -11.81 17.11
CA ILE A 24 8.05 -11.66 16.93
C ILE A 24 8.62 -10.69 17.96
N LYS A 25 9.95 -10.70 18.11
CA LYS A 25 10.69 -9.61 18.78
C LYS A 25 11.40 -8.80 17.70
N ALA A 26 11.01 -7.53 17.57
CA ALA A 26 11.64 -6.59 16.65
C ALA A 26 12.47 -5.57 17.43
N HIS A 27 13.65 -5.23 16.92
CA HIS A 27 14.49 -4.19 17.53
C HIS A 27 14.17 -2.84 16.90
N LEU A 28 13.47 -1.97 17.65
CA LEU A 28 12.95 -0.68 17.17
C LEU A 28 13.32 0.42 18.17
N ALA A 29 13.86 1.54 17.67
CA ALA A 29 14.28 2.68 18.50
C ALA A 29 15.19 2.32 19.70
N GLY A 30 16.00 1.25 19.59
CA GLY A 30 16.87 0.78 20.66
C GLY A 30 16.21 -0.18 21.67
N TYR A 31 14.93 -0.54 21.47
CA TYR A 31 14.18 -1.45 22.32
C TYR A 31 13.86 -2.76 21.59
N ASP A 32 13.81 -3.87 22.34
CA ASP A 32 13.22 -5.11 21.86
C ASP A 32 11.71 -5.08 22.13
N VAL A 33 10.92 -4.94 21.07
CA VAL A 33 9.46 -4.75 21.11
C VAL A 33 8.76 -6.03 20.69
N SER A 34 7.69 -6.40 21.41
CA SER A 34 6.80 -7.49 20.99
C SER A 34 5.91 -7.01 19.84
N MET A 35 6.10 -7.59 18.66
CA MET A 35 5.42 -7.20 17.42
C MET A 35 4.79 -8.44 16.76
N LEU A 36 4.14 -8.25 15.62
CA LEU A 36 3.70 -9.33 14.75
C LEU A 36 4.53 -9.33 13.46
N GLY A 37 4.63 -10.48 12.82
CA GLY A 37 5.35 -10.59 11.55
C GLY A 37 4.98 -11.84 10.77
N PHE A 38 5.15 -11.79 9.46
CA PHE A 38 5.07 -12.99 8.63
C PHE A 38 6.41 -13.70 8.61
N ASN A 39 6.41 -15.01 8.88
CA ASN A 39 7.59 -15.88 8.85
C ASN A 39 8.72 -15.41 9.78
N GLY A 40 8.36 -14.73 10.88
CA GLY A 40 9.34 -14.24 11.86
C GLY A 40 10.01 -12.92 11.48
N GLY A 41 9.60 -12.27 10.38
CA GLY A 41 10.15 -11.01 9.91
C GLY A 41 9.19 -9.83 10.06
N LEU A 42 9.75 -8.66 10.32
CA LEU A 42 9.14 -7.34 10.11
C LEU A 42 10.11 -6.50 9.24
N PRO A 43 9.75 -6.19 7.99
CA PRO A 43 8.56 -6.65 7.28
C PRO A 43 8.51 -8.17 7.05
N GLY A 44 7.35 -8.65 6.63
CA GLY A 44 7.19 -10.00 6.08
C GLY A 44 8.09 -10.24 4.85
N PRO A 45 8.22 -11.51 4.39
CA PRO A 45 9.10 -11.87 3.29
C PRO A 45 8.78 -11.09 2.00
N GLU A 46 9.83 -10.71 1.27
CA GLU A 46 9.70 -10.10 -0.06
C GLU A 46 9.29 -11.17 -1.07
N VAL A 47 8.07 -11.05 -1.60
CA VAL A 47 7.58 -11.94 -2.66
C VAL A 47 7.95 -11.32 -4.00
N ARG A 48 8.76 -12.02 -4.81
CA ARG A 48 9.08 -11.63 -6.18
C ARG A 48 8.59 -12.67 -7.16
N MET A 49 7.77 -12.27 -8.12
CA MET A 49 7.23 -13.13 -9.18
C MET A 49 7.40 -12.44 -10.53
N ARG A 50 7.52 -13.21 -11.62
CA ARG A 50 7.51 -12.63 -12.97
C ARG A 50 6.09 -12.47 -13.48
N GLN A 51 5.85 -11.38 -14.21
CA GLN A 51 4.58 -11.11 -14.88
C GLN A 51 4.10 -12.32 -15.70
N GLY A 52 2.83 -12.68 -15.52
CA GLY A 52 2.19 -13.85 -16.16
C GLY A 52 2.35 -15.16 -15.39
N GLN A 53 3.10 -15.20 -14.28
CA GLN A 53 3.15 -16.37 -13.40
C GLN A 53 1.88 -16.52 -12.56
N THR A 54 1.74 -17.67 -11.91
CA THR A 54 0.67 -17.95 -10.95
C THR A 54 1.26 -18.04 -9.55
N ALA A 55 0.79 -17.17 -8.65
CA ALA A 55 1.08 -17.24 -7.23
C ALA A 55 0.34 -18.42 -6.60
N ARG A 56 1.04 -19.15 -5.72
CA ARG A 56 0.46 -20.17 -4.84
C ARG A 56 0.99 -19.93 -3.44
N ILE A 57 0.12 -19.41 -2.57
CA ILE A 57 0.51 -18.91 -1.25
C ILE A 57 -0.44 -19.48 -0.20
N THR A 58 0.08 -20.11 0.83
CA THR A 58 -0.69 -20.62 1.97
C THR A 58 -0.52 -19.66 3.14
N LEU A 59 -1.62 -19.12 3.65
CA LEU A 59 -1.67 -18.48 4.96
C LEU A 59 -1.77 -19.58 6.02
N ASP A 60 -0.81 -19.67 6.92
CA ASP A 60 -0.75 -20.64 8.03
C ASP A 60 -0.88 -19.86 9.35
N ASN A 61 -2.11 -19.75 9.90
CA ASN A 61 -2.37 -18.84 11.00
C ASN A 61 -1.78 -19.36 12.32
N ARG A 62 -0.68 -18.74 12.77
CA ARG A 62 -0.01 -19.05 14.05
C ARG A 62 -0.24 -17.98 15.12
N LEU A 63 -1.22 -17.12 14.92
CA LEU A 63 -1.69 -16.19 15.94
C LEU A 63 -2.70 -16.88 16.87
N GLU A 64 -2.98 -16.25 18.01
CA GLU A 64 -4.07 -16.63 18.91
C GLU A 64 -5.43 -16.02 18.50
N GLU A 65 -5.45 -15.27 17.40
CA GLU A 65 -6.62 -14.62 16.83
C GLU A 65 -6.77 -14.90 15.32
N GLY A 66 -7.80 -14.34 14.69
CA GLY A 66 -8.04 -14.50 13.27
C GLY A 66 -6.92 -13.92 12.38
N ALA A 67 -6.81 -14.45 11.16
CA ALA A 67 -5.91 -13.92 10.14
C ALA A 67 -6.61 -13.89 8.77
N LEU A 68 -6.27 -12.86 7.99
CA LEU A 68 -6.66 -12.69 6.59
C LEU A 68 -5.50 -12.00 5.88
N VAL A 69 -5.28 -12.28 4.60
CA VAL A 69 -4.28 -11.54 3.79
C VAL A 69 -4.97 -10.93 2.59
N HIS A 70 -4.87 -9.61 2.49
CA HIS A 70 -5.24 -8.86 1.28
C HIS A 70 -4.01 -8.62 0.40
N TRP A 71 -4.20 -8.69 -0.92
CA TRP A 71 -3.17 -8.51 -1.94
C TRP A 71 -3.29 -7.13 -2.56
N HIS A 72 -2.84 -6.12 -1.83
CA HIS A 72 -3.10 -4.72 -2.15
C HIS A 72 -2.62 -4.33 -3.57
N GLY A 73 -3.59 -3.93 -4.40
CA GLY A 73 -3.42 -3.56 -5.80
C GLY A 73 -3.30 -4.74 -6.78
N LEU A 74 -3.26 -6.00 -6.33
CA LEU A 74 -3.31 -7.12 -7.28
C LEU A 74 -4.75 -7.35 -7.77
N ARG A 75 -4.92 -7.44 -9.10
CA ARG A 75 -6.19 -7.81 -9.73
C ARG A 75 -6.42 -9.33 -9.66
N VAL A 76 -6.62 -9.83 -8.46
CA VAL A 76 -6.86 -11.24 -8.16
C VAL A 76 -8.31 -11.65 -8.48
N PRO A 77 -8.65 -12.94 -8.60
CA PRO A 77 -10.04 -13.38 -8.56
C PRO A 77 -10.68 -13.03 -7.21
N ASN A 78 -11.94 -12.61 -7.20
CA ASN A 78 -12.61 -12.10 -5.99
C ASN A 78 -12.48 -12.98 -4.74
N ARG A 79 -12.63 -14.30 -4.87
CA ARG A 79 -12.46 -15.27 -3.76
C ARG A 79 -11.05 -15.34 -3.14
N MET A 80 -10.07 -14.65 -3.73
CA MET A 80 -8.68 -14.59 -3.28
C MET A 80 -8.34 -13.23 -2.66
N ASP A 81 -9.32 -12.33 -2.53
CA ASP A 81 -9.10 -10.93 -2.16
C ASP A 81 -8.84 -10.71 -0.66
N GLY A 82 -9.22 -11.65 0.21
CA GLY A 82 -8.86 -11.55 1.64
C GLY A 82 -9.80 -10.73 2.52
N VAL A 83 -11.07 -10.55 2.16
CA VAL A 83 -11.99 -9.68 2.89
C VAL A 83 -13.04 -10.51 3.62
N ASN A 84 -13.05 -10.39 4.96
CA ASN A 84 -14.04 -11.05 5.81
C ASN A 84 -15.47 -10.74 5.33
N VAL A 85 -16.37 -11.71 5.43
CA VAL A 85 -17.80 -11.67 5.07
C VAL A 85 -18.13 -11.31 3.62
N LEU A 86 -17.16 -10.81 2.83
CA LEU A 86 -17.36 -10.38 1.45
C LEU A 86 -16.79 -11.39 0.46
N THR A 87 -15.57 -11.87 0.69
CA THR A 87 -14.86 -12.74 -0.26
C THR A 87 -14.34 -14.03 0.35
N GLN A 88 -14.09 -14.06 1.66
CA GLN A 88 -13.74 -15.27 2.40
C GLN A 88 -14.11 -15.16 3.88
N ASP A 89 -14.16 -16.30 4.57
CA ASP A 89 -14.20 -16.35 6.03
C ASP A 89 -12.80 -16.10 6.62
N VAL A 90 -12.76 -15.66 7.88
CA VAL A 90 -11.54 -15.49 8.66
C VAL A 90 -10.83 -16.85 8.84
N VAL A 91 -9.51 -16.87 8.66
CA VAL A 91 -8.70 -18.05 9.01
C VAL A 91 -8.50 -18.06 10.52
N ILE A 92 -9.11 -19.01 11.21
CA ILE A 92 -9.04 -19.13 12.67
C ILE A 92 -7.64 -19.61 13.13
N PRO A 93 -7.26 -19.41 14.41
CA PRO A 93 -6.01 -19.91 14.96
C PRO A 93 -5.73 -21.38 14.65
N GLY A 94 -4.52 -21.68 14.17
CA GLY A 94 -4.08 -23.03 13.83
C GLY A 94 -4.59 -23.59 12.50
N ASP A 95 -5.43 -22.84 11.78
CA ASP A 95 -5.94 -23.23 10.46
C ASP A 95 -5.14 -22.55 9.33
N SER A 96 -5.43 -22.93 8.08
CA SER A 96 -4.74 -22.43 6.90
C SER A 96 -5.67 -22.14 5.73
N TYR A 97 -5.27 -21.20 4.87
CA TYR A 97 -5.99 -20.88 3.63
C TYR A 97 -5.03 -20.79 2.44
N ARG A 98 -5.43 -21.38 1.31
CA ARG A 98 -4.62 -21.41 0.08
C ARG A 98 -5.11 -20.38 -0.92
N TYR A 99 -4.26 -19.39 -1.19
CA TYR A 99 -4.42 -18.43 -2.25
C TYR A 99 -3.79 -18.93 -3.55
N GLN A 100 -4.52 -18.81 -4.66
CA GLN A 100 -4.00 -19.09 -5.99
C GLN A 100 -4.57 -18.11 -7.02
N PHE A 101 -3.69 -17.33 -7.66
CA PHE A 101 -4.07 -16.31 -8.63
C PHE A 101 -2.92 -16.01 -9.60
N GLY A 102 -3.26 -15.50 -10.79
CA GLY A 102 -2.26 -15.01 -11.76
C GLY A 102 -1.77 -13.61 -11.38
N VAL A 103 -0.55 -13.26 -11.79
CA VAL A 103 0.03 -11.91 -11.63
C VAL A 103 0.25 -11.26 -13.00
N PRO A 104 -0.79 -10.71 -13.64
CA PRO A 104 -0.72 -10.24 -15.02
C PRO A 104 -0.01 -8.88 -15.17
N ASP A 105 0.12 -8.12 -14.10
CA ASP A 105 0.62 -6.75 -14.10
C ASP A 105 1.93 -6.65 -13.37
N ALA A 106 2.96 -6.16 -14.05
CA ALA A 106 4.26 -5.90 -13.47
C ALA A 106 4.24 -4.59 -12.66
N GLY A 107 4.86 -4.58 -11.49
CA GLY A 107 4.84 -3.41 -10.63
C GLY A 107 5.14 -3.72 -9.17
N THR A 108 4.98 -2.68 -8.37
CA THR A 108 5.17 -2.70 -6.92
C THR A 108 3.81 -2.80 -6.24
N TYR A 109 3.56 -3.95 -5.65
CA TYR A 109 2.41 -4.28 -4.83
C TYR A 109 2.89 -4.68 -3.43
N TRP A 110 1.94 -4.97 -2.57
CA TRP A 110 2.23 -5.42 -1.22
C TRP A 110 1.08 -6.28 -0.72
N TYR A 111 1.28 -6.92 0.42
CA TYR A 111 0.26 -7.70 1.09
C TYR A 111 0.24 -7.31 2.56
N HIS A 112 -0.93 -7.39 3.19
CA HIS A 112 -1.10 -7.06 4.59
C HIS A 112 -2.26 -7.82 5.21
N SER A 113 -2.30 -7.83 6.54
CA SER A 113 -3.46 -8.36 7.24
C SER A 113 -4.72 -7.56 6.91
N HIS A 114 -5.82 -8.26 6.68
CA HIS A 114 -7.15 -7.67 6.54
C HIS A 114 -8.11 -8.14 7.66
N TYR A 115 -7.54 -8.61 8.77
CA TYR A 115 -8.25 -8.92 10.01
C TYR A 115 -7.74 -7.97 11.10
N LEU A 116 -8.67 -7.23 11.73
CA LEU A 116 -8.33 -6.16 12.70
C LEU A 116 -7.16 -5.30 12.20
N SER A 117 -7.25 -4.85 10.95
CA SER A 117 -6.11 -4.31 10.19
C SER A 117 -5.43 -3.15 10.91
N TYR A 118 -6.18 -2.31 11.62
CA TYR A 118 -5.65 -1.20 12.42
C TYR A 118 -4.67 -1.66 13.52
N ASP A 119 -4.84 -2.86 14.10
CA ASP A 119 -3.93 -3.43 15.09
C ASP A 119 -2.87 -4.30 14.40
N GLN A 120 -3.29 -5.31 13.64
CA GLN A 120 -2.38 -6.30 13.06
C GLN A 120 -1.33 -5.69 12.10
N VAL A 121 -1.73 -4.72 11.26
CA VAL A 121 -0.79 -4.04 10.35
C VAL A 121 0.12 -3.09 11.12
N SER A 122 -0.41 -2.36 12.11
CA SER A 122 0.41 -1.47 12.96
C SER A 122 1.45 -2.21 13.82
N ARG A 123 1.25 -3.51 14.04
CA ARG A 123 2.21 -4.41 14.68
C ARG A 123 3.15 -5.10 13.72
N GLY A 124 2.99 -4.95 12.40
CA GLY A 124 3.94 -5.45 11.41
C GLY A 124 3.47 -6.53 10.45
N LEU A 125 2.18 -6.89 10.41
CA LEU A 125 1.64 -7.86 9.44
C LEU A 125 1.44 -7.25 8.05
N PHE A 126 2.56 -6.95 7.39
CA PHE A 126 2.64 -6.55 5.99
C PHE A 126 3.94 -7.03 5.35
N GLY A 127 4.01 -7.04 4.02
CA GLY A 127 5.22 -7.34 3.26
C GLY A 127 5.10 -6.95 1.79
N ALA A 128 6.22 -6.93 1.07
CA ALA A 128 6.26 -6.48 -0.31
C ALA A 128 5.91 -7.60 -1.30
N PHE A 129 5.18 -7.27 -2.36
CA PHE A 129 4.88 -8.16 -3.47
C PHE A 129 5.29 -7.49 -4.79
N ILE A 130 6.40 -7.94 -5.36
CA ILE A 130 6.94 -7.38 -6.60
C ILE A 130 6.63 -8.31 -7.75
N VAL A 131 5.93 -7.78 -8.75
CA VAL A 131 5.77 -8.45 -10.04
C VAL A 131 6.81 -7.87 -11.00
N GLU A 132 7.85 -8.64 -11.29
CA GLU A 132 8.92 -8.27 -12.22
C GLU A 132 8.39 -8.24 -13.66
N GLU A 133 8.74 -7.20 -14.40
CA GLU A 133 8.44 -7.08 -15.83
C GLU A 133 9.09 -8.23 -16.61
N GLN A 134 8.46 -8.68 -17.70
CA GLN A 134 9.12 -9.63 -18.63
C GLN A 134 10.42 -9.04 -19.18
N ASN A 135 10.40 -7.72 -19.47
CA ASN A 135 11.54 -6.93 -19.92
C ASN A 135 11.84 -5.84 -18.88
N ALA A 136 12.53 -6.22 -17.80
CA ALA A 136 12.88 -5.30 -16.73
C ALA A 136 13.79 -4.15 -17.21
N PRO A 137 13.67 -2.94 -16.62
CA PRO A 137 14.59 -1.85 -16.90
C PRO A 137 16.02 -2.21 -16.48
N ALA A 138 17.00 -1.73 -17.23
CA ALA A 138 18.41 -1.92 -16.89
C ALA A 138 18.80 -1.01 -15.71
N VAL A 139 18.89 -1.61 -14.52
CA VAL A 139 19.33 -0.97 -13.28
C VAL A 139 20.39 -1.85 -12.60
N ASP A 140 21.31 -1.24 -11.86
CA ASP A 140 22.32 -1.97 -11.08
C ASP A 140 21.69 -2.59 -9.81
N HIS A 141 20.72 -1.87 -9.21
CA HIS A 141 19.99 -2.33 -8.04
C HIS A 141 18.49 -2.06 -8.15
N ASP A 142 17.67 -3.04 -7.77
CA ASP A 142 16.23 -2.94 -7.57
C ASP A 142 15.96 -3.18 -6.09
N ILE A 143 15.57 -2.12 -5.38
CA ILE A 143 15.52 -2.06 -3.92
C ILE A 143 14.11 -1.67 -3.49
N VAL A 144 13.51 -2.47 -2.61
CA VAL A 144 12.23 -2.14 -1.97
C VAL A 144 12.50 -1.37 -0.67
N VAL A 145 11.74 -0.30 -0.47
CA VAL A 145 11.78 0.53 0.74
C VAL A 145 10.35 0.68 1.25
N GLN A 146 10.10 0.21 2.48
CA GLN A 146 8.83 0.36 3.16
C GLN A 146 8.95 1.40 4.27
N PHE A 147 8.15 2.46 4.23
CA PHE A 147 8.12 3.48 5.27
C PHE A 147 7.09 3.09 6.32
N PHE A 148 7.56 2.82 7.54
CA PHE A 148 6.73 2.31 8.61
C PHE A 148 6.88 3.19 9.84
N ASP A 149 5.76 3.46 10.50
CA ASP A 149 5.71 4.07 11.81
C ASP A 149 4.99 3.17 12.82
N VAL A 150 5.47 3.23 14.06
CA VAL A 150 4.90 2.51 15.19
C VAL A 150 4.76 3.47 16.37
N LEU A 151 3.67 3.34 17.12
CA LEU A 151 3.48 4.08 18.36
C LEU A 151 4.02 3.25 19.52
N LEU A 152 5.09 3.73 20.14
CA LEU A 152 5.66 3.16 21.35
C LEU A 152 5.22 3.96 22.59
N ASP A 153 4.97 3.26 23.69
CA ASP A 153 4.68 3.86 24.99
C ASP A 153 5.95 4.43 25.66
N GLN A 154 5.79 4.98 26.87
CA GLN A 154 6.91 5.56 27.62
C GLN A 154 7.99 4.54 28.03
N SER A 155 7.68 3.25 27.99
CA SER A 155 8.62 2.15 28.29
C SER A 155 9.33 1.62 27.04
N GLY A 156 9.01 2.16 25.86
CA GLY A 156 9.53 1.69 24.58
C GLY A 156 8.89 0.39 24.09
N GLN A 157 7.72 0.02 24.62
CA GLN A 157 6.93 -1.11 24.12
C GLN A 157 5.83 -0.62 23.18
N TYR A 158 5.25 -1.53 22.37
CA TYR A 158 4.12 -1.21 21.52
C TYR A 158 2.97 -0.68 22.37
N ASP A 159 2.47 0.51 22.04
CA ASP A 159 1.35 1.10 22.75
C ASP A 159 0.08 0.30 22.39
N GLU A 160 -0.54 -0.33 23.38
CA GLU A 160 -1.81 -1.05 23.19
C GLU A 160 -3.03 -0.16 23.52
N ALA A 161 -2.79 1.10 23.90
CA ALA A 161 -3.81 2.06 24.25
C ALA A 161 -4.41 2.70 22.98
N PHE A 162 -5.40 2.01 22.42
CA PHE A 162 -6.23 2.52 21.33
C PHE A 162 -7.26 3.54 21.85
N ASN A 163 -6.86 4.81 21.88
CA ASN A 163 -7.70 5.91 22.35
C ASN A 163 -8.73 6.38 21.29
N PRO A 164 -9.90 6.92 21.69
CA PRO A 164 -10.94 7.37 20.74
C PRO A 164 -10.46 8.38 19.70
N ALA A 165 -9.52 9.26 20.05
CA ALA A 165 -8.97 10.24 19.11
C ALA A 165 -8.29 9.57 17.89
N HIS A 166 -7.65 8.41 18.07
CA HIS A 166 -7.03 7.66 16.97
C HIS A 166 -8.05 7.22 15.91
N PHE A 167 -9.33 7.11 16.27
CA PHE A 167 -10.41 6.72 15.37
C PHE A 167 -11.29 7.91 14.97
N ALA A 168 -10.97 9.14 15.38
CA ALA A 168 -11.82 10.30 15.16
C ALA A 168 -11.11 11.48 14.48
N THR A 169 -9.78 11.42 14.30
CA THR A 169 -9.00 12.55 13.76
C THR A 169 -8.14 12.15 12.56
N GLU A 170 -6.84 12.43 12.56
CA GLU A 170 -5.87 12.09 11.51
C GLU A 170 -5.47 10.60 11.54
N GLY A 171 -5.90 9.87 12.56
CA GLY A 171 -5.57 8.48 12.78
C GLY A 171 -4.55 8.25 13.90
N ARG A 172 -3.99 7.04 13.94
CA ARG A 172 -2.94 6.64 14.90
C ARG A 172 -1.56 6.87 14.30
N ILE A 173 -0.98 8.01 14.63
CA ILE A 173 0.35 8.41 14.17
C ILE A 173 1.43 7.90 15.12
N GLY A 174 2.35 7.08 14.62
CA GLY A 174 3.47 6.52 15.36
C GLY A 174 4.54 7.57 15.68
N ASN A 175 5.17 7.42 16.86
CA ASN A 175 6.27 8.28 17.32
C ASN A 175 7.66 7.75 16.91
N THR A 176 7.74 6.51 16.42
CA THR A 176 8.94 5.89 15.89
C THR A 176 8.73 5.62 14.41
N VAL A 177 9.54 6.23 13.55
CA VAL A 177 9.47 6.06 12.09
C VAL A 177 10.74 5.40 11.57
N THR A 178 10.64 4.61 10.51
CA THR A 178 11.80 4.00 9.87
C THR A 178 11.54 3.63 8.42
N ALA A 179 12.59 3.71 7.60
CA ALA A 179 12.65 3.12 6.26
C ALA A 179 13.20 1.69 6.36
N LEU A 180 12.32 0.71 6.15
CA LEU A 180 12.65 -0.71 6.10
C LEU A 180 13.17 -1.05 4.69
N VAL A 181 14.50 -1.13 4.55
CA VAL A 181 15.18 -1.41 3.28
C VAL A 181 15.39 -2.91 3.10
N PHE A 182 14.71 -3.50 2.12
CA PHE A 182 14.89 -4.92 1.78
C PHE A 182 16.25 -5.16 1.15
N ASN A 183 16.87 -6.31 1.48
CA ASN A 183 18.21 -6.72 1.02
C ASN A 183 19.37 -5.79 1.47
N GLY A 184 19.17 -4.97 2.52
CA GLY A 184 20.08 -3.90 2.95
C GLY A 184 21.33 -4.28 3.77
N THR A 185 21.58 -5.55 4.11
CA THR A 185 22.73 -5.91 4.96
C THR A 185 23.94 -6.50 4.22
N GLY A 186 23.92 -6.57 2.88
CA GLY A 186 25.01 -7.23 2.12
C GLY A 186 25.35 -6.68 0.73
N LYS A 187 24.58 -5.74 0.16
CA LYS A 187 24.91 -5.11 -1.12
C LYS A 187 25.27 -3.64 -0.91
N THR A 188 26.50 -3.29 -1.23
CA THR A 188 26.98 -1.91 -1.20
C THR A 188 26.59 -1.21 -2.49
N VAL A 189 25.74 -0.18 -2.41
CA VAL A 189 25.48 0.73 -3.53
C VAL A 189 26.71 1.62 -3.73
N LYS A 190 27.04 1.94 -4.98
CA LYS A 190 28.13 2.83 -5.37
C LYS A 190 27.58 4.14 -5.92
N ARG A 191 28.37 5.20 -5.80
CA ARG A 191 28.10 6.42 -6.56
C ARG A 191 28.19 6.11 -8.05
N GLY A 192 27.18 6.52 -8.81
CA GLY A 192 27.02 6.23 -10.23
C GLY A 192 26.23 4.96 -10.54
N ASP A 193 25.85 4.15 -9.55
CA ASP A 193 24.89 3.06 -9.81
C ASP A 193 23.52 3.63 -10.18
N ARG A 194 22.84 2.98 -11.13
CA ARG A 194 21.44 3.22 -11.41
C ARG A 194 20.57 2.37 -10.51
N LEU A 195 19.71 3.00 -9.72
CA LEU A 195 18.82 2.35 -8.77
C LEU A 195 17.38 2.42 -9.27
N ARG A 196 16.60 1.35 -9.05
CA ARG A 196 15.15 1.40 -8.96
C ARG A 196 14.77 1.29 -7.49
N LEU A 197 14.18 2.35 -6.93
CA LEU A 197 13.61 2.35 -5.60
C LEU A 197 12.11 2.12 -5.70
N ARG A 198 11.62 1.08 -5.04
CA ARG A 198 10.20 0.71 -4.95
C ARG A 198 9.69 1.14 -3.59
N LEU A 199 9.12 2.33 -3.53
CA LEU A 199 8.65 2.96 -2.30
C LEU A 199 7.24 2.49 -1.99
N ILE A 200 6.98 2.09 -0.75
CA ILE A 200 5.69 1.59 -0.28
C ILE A 200 5.40 2.23 1.07
N ASN A 201 4.17 2.71 1.27
CA ASN A 201 3.68 3.13 2.58
C ASN A 201 2.72 2.07 3.17
N PRO A 202 3.23 1.14 4.00
CA PRO A 202 2.39 0.22 4.78
C PRO A 202 1.87 0.80 6.10
N SER A 203 2.23 2.03 6.48
CA SER A 203 1.71 2.66 7.70
C SER A 203 0.19 2.78 7.67
N ILE A 204 -0.40 2.67 8.84
CA ILE A 204 -1.85 2.55 8.95
C ILE A 204 -2.57 3.87 8.69
N ASP A 205 -2.01 5.01 9.12
CA ASP A 205 -2.68 6.31 9.02
C ASP A 205 -1.75 7.46 8.57
N ARG A 206 -0.43 7.30 8.71
CA ARG A 206 0.54 8.35 8.37
C ARG A 206 0.67 8.54 6.86
N VAL A 207 0.54 9.79 6.42
CA VAL A 207 0.92 10.25 5.07
C VAL A 207 2.35 10.79 5.12
N TYR A 208 3.23 10.26 4.28
CA TYR A 208 4.60 10.76 4.16
C TYR A 208 4.72 11.77 3.02
N ARG A 209 5.59 12.77 3.20
CA ARG A 209 6.08 13.64 2.13
C ARG A 209 7.57 13.36 1.95
N VAL A 210 7.85 12.30 1.19
CA VAL A 210 9.17 11.70 1.06
C VAL A 210 10.06 12.56 0.16
N GLY A 211 11.09 13.17 0.75
CA GLY A 211 12.26 13.68 0.05
C GLY A 211 13.27 12.58 -0.23
N LEU A 212 13.90 12.63 -1.41
CA LEU A 212 14.99 11.73 -1.80
C LEU A 212 16.24 12.52 -2.14
N ASP A 213 17.20 12.52 -1.22
CA ASP A 213 18.52 13.11 -1.45
C ASP A 213 19.53 12.07 -1.92
N GLY A 214 20.58 12.51 -2.62
CA GLY A 214 21.63 11.63 -3.13
C GLY A 214 21.26 10.82 -4.38
N LEU A 215 20.10 11.10 -4.98
CA LEU A 215 19.61 10.46 -6.21
C LEU A 215 19.18 11.53 -7.23
N ILE A 216 19.59 11.39 -8.49
CA ILE A 216 19.04 12.19 -9.60
C ILE A 216 18.27 11.26 -10.53
N GLY A 217 16.97 11.46 -10.67
CA GLY A 217 16.12 10.48 -11.34
C GLY A 217 14.73 10.97 -11.73
N LYS A 218 13.84 10.01 -11.94
CA LYS A 218 12.46 10.19 -12.37
C LYS A 218 11.53 9.24 -11.65
N ILE A 219 10.31 9.71 -11.39
CA ILE A 219 9.20 8.84 -11.00
C ILE A 219 8.72 8.11 -12.26
N VAL A 220 8.65 6.78 -12.21
CA VAL A 220 8.36 5.93 -13.37
C VAL A 220 7.05 5.14 -13.24
N ALA A 221 6.54 4.94 -12.02
CA ALA A 221 5.24 4.30 -11.78
C ALA A 221 4.62 4.79 -10.47
N LEU A 222 3.30 4.71 -10.40
CA LEU A 222 2.50 4.96 -9.19
C LEU A 222 1.57 3.77 -8.98
N ASP A 223 1.46 3.29 -7.74
CA ASP A 223 0.55 2.19 -7.34
C ASP A 223 0.66 0.94 -8.22
N GLY A 224 1.89 0.58 -8.59
CA GLY A 224 2.21 -0.56 -9.44
C GLY A 224 1.97 -0.33 -10.94
N MET A 225 1.46 0.83 -11.35
CA MET A 225 1.15 1.14 -12.74
C MET A 225 2.17 2.11 -13.36
N PRO A 226 2.85 1.70 -14.45
CA PRO A 226 3.76 2.55 -15.20
C PRO A 226 3.14 3.88 -15.65
N LEU A 227 3.90 4.97 -15.51
CA LEU A 227 3.56 6.24 -16.13
C LEU A 227 3.91 6.19 -17.62
N ALA A 228 3.00 6.70 -18.46
CA ALA A 228 3.26 6.85 -19.90
C ALA A 228 4.53 7.68 -20.18
N HIS A 229 4.75 8.71 -19.34
CA HIS A 229 5.94 9.54 -19.36
C HIS A 229 6.51 9.67 -17.95
N PRO A 230 7.76 9.25 -17.70
CA PRO A 230 8.43 9.45 -16.42
C PRO A 230 8.45 10.93 -16.03
N ARG A 231 8.09 11.21 -14.77
CA ARG A 231 8.03 12.57 -14.22
C ARG A 231 9.34 12.94 -13.57
N THR A 232 9.62 14.24 -13.48
CA THR A 232 10.73 14.74 -12.66
C THR A 232 10.57 14.23 -11.23
N LEU A 233 11.69 13.85 -10.61
CA LEU A 233 11.68 13.50 -9.20
C LEU A 233 11.50 14.77 -8.36
N GLU A 234 10.36 14.85 -7.70
CA GLU A 234 9.97 15.89 -6.73
C GLU A 234 9.60 15.19 -5.41
N PRO A 235 9.46 15.91 -4.28
CA PRO A 235 8.98 15.32 -3.04
C PRO A 235 7.67 14.55 -3.25
N ILE A 236 7.64 13.30 -2.77
CA ILE A 236 6.58 12.35 -3.07
C ILE A 236 5.60 12.34 -1.90
N LEU A 237 4.37 12.79 -2.13
CA LEU A 237 3.27 12.48 -1.21
C LEU A 237 2.93 10.99 -1.37
N LEU A 238 3.13 10.23 -0.31
CA LEU A 238 2.91 8.80 -0.26
C LEU A 238 1.98 8.48 0.90
N ALA A 239 0.69 8.39 0.61
CA ALA A 239 -0.34 8.12 1.61
C ALA A 239 -0.47 6.62 1.91
N PRO A 240 -1.14 6.21 3.01
CA PRO A 240 -1.32 4.80 3.35
C PRO A 240 -1.78 3.94 2.16
N GLY A 241 -1.06 2.86 1.91
CA GLY A 241 -1.28 1.92 0.80
C GLY A 241 -0.74 2.34 -0.57
N GLN A 242 -0.32 3.59 -0.75
CA GLN A 242 0.27 4.04 -2.02
C GLN A 242 1.71 3.54 -2.21
N ARG A 243 2.10 3.44 -3.49
CA ARG A 243 3.43 3.05 -3.94
C ARG A 243 3.94 4.02 -4.99
N CYS A 244 5.26 4.18 -5.03
CA CYS A 244 5.94 5.00 -6.02
C CYS A 244 7.24 4.33 -6.43
N ASP A 245 7.43 4.12 -7.74
CA ASP A 245 8.72 3.65 -8.25
C ASP A 245 9.51 4.84 -8.79
N VAL A 246 10.76 4.94 -8.34
CA VAL A 246 11.74 5.92 -8.81
C VAL A 246 12.89 5.19 -9.45
N ILE A 247 13.31 5.62 -10.63
CA ILE A 247 14.60 5.22 -11.21
C ILE A 247 15.52 6.44 -11.21
N GLY A 248 16.73 6.29 -10.71
CA GLY A 248 17.72 7.38 -10.66
C GLY A 248 19.14 6.89 -10.52
N ASP A 249 20.08 7.79 -10.79
CA ASP A 249 21.51 7.53 -10.66
C ASP A 249 22.01 8.09 -9.31
N ALA A 250 22.70 7.25 -8.55
CA ALA A 250 23.19 7.59 -7.21
C ALA A 250 24.32 8.63 -7.30
N THR A 251 24.17 9.75 -6.60
CA THR A 251 25.17 10.83 -6.52
C THR A 251 25.89 10.86 -5.17
N GLY A 252 25.31 10.24 -4.15
CA GLY A 252 25.82 10.08 -2.78
C GLY A 252 24.97 9.08 -2.00
N PRO A 253 25.08 9.04 -0.66
CA PRO A 253 24.15 8.28 0.19
C PRO A 253 22.71 8.66 -0.11
N ILE A 254 21.83 7.66 -0.27
CA ILE A 254 20.41 7.91 -0.57
C ILE A 254 19.68 8.13 0.74
N ARG A 255 19.22 9.35 1.01
CA ARG A 255 18.52 9.68 2.25
C ARG A 255 17.02 9.79 2.00
N PHE A 256 16.26 9.27 2.95
CA PHE A 256 14.81 9.35 2.97
C PHE A 256 14.42 10.25 4.13
N ASP A 257 13.70 11.32 3.82
CA ASP A 257 13.22 12.27 4.82
C ASP A 257 11.73 12.52 4.63
N ASP A 258 10.99 12.66 5.73
CA ASP A 258 9.59 13.09 5.75
C ASP A 258 9.53 14.57 6.12
N SER A 259 9.06 15.40 5.19
CA SER A 259 8.99 16.86 5.38
C SER A 259 7.55 17.34 5.55
N PHE A 260 7.23 17.87 6.74
CA PHE A 260 5.92 18.45 7.04
C PHE A 260 6.05 19.87 7.60
N GLY A 261 5.58 20.86 6.84
CA GLY A 261 5.81 22.27 7.18
C GLY A 261 7.30 22.61 7.21
N GLU A 262 7.78 23.19 8.32
CA GLU A 262 9.20 23.48 8.54
C GLU A 262 9.98 22.31 9.16
N GLN A 263 9.29 21.23 9.54
CA GLN A 263 9.92 20.07 10.18
C GLN A 263 10.35 19.05 9.12
N THR A 264 11.51 18.45 9.32
CA THR A 264 12.01 17.34 8.52
C THR A 264 12.47 16.23 9.45
N LEU A 265 11.95 15.03 9.24
CA LEU A 265 12.23 13.85 10.03
C LEU A 265 12.95 12.82 9.15
N SER A 266 14.14 12.40 9.56
CA SER A 266 14.86 11.36 8.81
C SER A 266 14.21 9.99 9.01
N LEU A 267 13.93 9.31 7.90
CA LEU A 267 13.37 7.96 7.88
C LEU A 267 14.47 6.90 7.80
N GLY A 268 15.63 7.25 7.23
CA GLY A 268 16.78 6.37 7.10
C GLY A 268 17.59 6.67 5.84
N GLU A 269 18.60 5.83 5.57
CA GLU A 269 19.42 5.97 4.37
C GLU A 269 19.89 4.63 3.80
N ILE A 270 20.21 4.62 2.50
CA ILE A 270 21.02 3.59 1.86
C ILE A 270 22.44 4.10 1.76
N ALA A 271 23.35 3.46 2.49
CA ALA A 271 24.76 3.79 2.48
C ALA A 271 25.37 3.54 1.09
N VAL A 272 26.28 4.43 0.69
CA VAL A 272 27.04 4.33 -0.54
C VAL A 272 28.54 4.19 -0.24
N SER A 273 29.19 3.23 -0.88
CA SER A 273 30.64 3.06 -0.78
C SER A 273 31.25 2.63 -2.11
N GLY A 274 32.29 3.36 -2.51
CA GLY A 274 32.90 3.26 -3.84
C GLY A 274 32.15 4.06 -4.91
N SER A 275 32.68 4.01 -6.13
CA SER A 275 32.14 4.72 -7.29
C SER A 275 32.32 3.91 -8.58
N ARG A 276 31.52 4.27 -9.58
CA ARG A 276 31.67 3.83 -10.97
C ARG A 276 31.22 4.94 -11.93
N GLU A 277 31.50 4.75 -13.21
CA GLU A 277 30.92 5.59 -14.25
C GLU A 277 29.40 5.32 -14.37
N PRO A 278 28.54 6.36 -14.31
CA PRO A 278 27.11 6.21 -14.47
C PRO A 278 26.69 5.74 -15.86
N ALA A 279 25.53 5.07 -15.92
CA ALA A 279 24.91 4.72 -17.19
C ALA A 279 24.51 6.00 -17.95
N LYS A 280 24.88 6.09 -19.24
CA LYS A 280 24.51 7.23 -20.10
C LYS A 280 23.10 7.10 -20.72
N ALA A 281 22.52 5.90 -20.66
CA ALA A 281 21.19 5.66 -21.21
C ALA A 281 20.14 6.52 -20.47
N PRO A 282 19.16 7.12 -21.17
CA PRO A 282 18.11 7.87 -20.50
C PRO A 282 17.22 6.96 -19.65
N ILE A 283 16.61 7.53 -18.62
CA ILE A 283 15.54 6.87 -17.87
C ILE A 283 14.26 6.97 -18.70
N THR A 284 13.76 5.83 -19.16
CA THR A 284 12.57 5.72 -20.02
C THR A 284 11.37 5.20 -19.25
N ALA A 285 10.18 5.28 -19.87
CA ALA A 285 8.98 4.65 -19.34
C ALA A 285 9.19 3.14 -19.15
N LEU A 286 8.54 2.57 -18.12
CA LEU A 286 8.47 1.12 -17.94
C LEU A 286 7.50 0.51 -18.98
N PRO A 287 7.65 -0.79 -19.31
CA PRO A 287 6.67 -1.50 -20.13
C PRO A 287 5.27 -1.40 -19.51
N ALA A 288 4.28 -0.96 -20.29
CA ALA A 288 2.92 -0.76 -19.81
C ALA A 288 2.23 -2.08 -19.43
N ASN A 289 1.45 -2.06 -18.35
CA ASN A 289 0.52 -3.12 -17.98
C ASN A 289 -0.74 -3.10 -18.86
N ARG A 290 -1.60 -4.12 -18.71
CA ARG A 290 -2.92 -4.13 -19.36
C ARG A 290 -3.86 -3.19 -18.61
N MET A 291 -3.76 -1.91 -18.93
CA MET A 291 -4.63 -0.85 -18.41
C MET A 291 -5.79 -0.63 -19.40
N PRO A 292 -7.05 -0.82 -18.99
CA PRO A 292 -8.20 -0.48 -19.82
C PRO A 292 -8.15 1.00 -20.21
N ALA A 293 -8.27 1.29 -21.51
CA ALA A 293 -8.33 2.66 -21.98
C ALA A 293 -9.52 3.40 -21.33
N PRO A 294 -9.36 4.67 -20.92
CA PRO A 294 -10.46 5.52 -20.49
C PRO A 294 -11.56 5.55 -21.57
N LYS A 295 -12.82 5.42 -21.15
CA LYS A 295 -14.00 5.49 -22.01
C LYS A 295 -15.05 6.35 -21.35
N ASP A 296 -16.02 6.84 -22.12
CA ASP A 296 -17.17 7.53 -21.56
C ASP A 296 -17.87 6.64 -20.50
N PRO A 297 -18.21 7.21 -19.33
CA PRO A 297 -18.82 6.44 -18.26
C PRO A 297 -20.22 6.00 -18.66
N GLY A 298 -20.49 4.70 -18.59
CA GLY A 298 -21.84 4.14 -18.69
C GLY A 298 -22.64 4.29 -17.39
N GLN A 299 -21.97 4.62 -16.29
CA GLN A 299 -22.60 4.89 -14.99
C GLN A 299 -21.82 5.97 -14.24
N THR A 300 -22.54 6.80 -13.49
CA THR A 300 -21.94 7.78 -12.60
C THR A 300 -22.44 7.56 -11.18
N ALA A 301 -21.58 7.79 -10.19
CA ALA A 301 -21.94 7.71 -8.78
C ALA A 301 -21.16 8.75 -7.98
N GLU A 302 -21.68 9.11 -6.82
CA GLU A 302 -21.04 10.05 -5.90
C GLU A 302 -20.79 9.36 -4.57
N LEU A 303 -19.56 9.43 -4.10
CA LEU A 303 -19.10 8.93 -2.81
C LEU A 303 -18.73 10.11 -1.91
N VAL A 304 -19.43 10.30 -0.81
CA VAL A 304 -19.25 11.40 0.14
C VAL A 304 -18.61 10.85 1.41
N LEU A 305 -17.46 11.41 1.79
CA LEU A 305 -16.77 11.08 3.03
C LEU A 305 -17.25 12.01 4.13
N GLN A 306 -17.73 11.44 5.24
CA GLN A 306 -18.38 12.17 6.33
C GLN A 306 -17.90 11.66 7.70
N GLY A 307 -18.19 12.43 8.74
CA GLY A 307 -17.83 12.10 10.12
C GLY A 307 -16.48 12.66 10.56
N GLY A 308 -15.95 12.15 11.67
CA GLY A 308 -14.77 12.69 12.33
C GLY A 308 -15.07 13.70 13.42
N ALA A 309 -14.04 14.02 14.20
CA ALA A 309 -14.11 14.98 15.29
C ALA A 309 -14.52 16.36 14.78
N GLY A 310 -15.60 16.91 15.34
CA GLY A 310 -16.11 18.23 14.99
C GLY A 310 -16.97 18.29 13.72
N SER A 311 -17.22 17.15 13.07
CA SER A 311 -18.08 17.07 11.87
C SER A 311 -19.55 16.96 12.21
N ALA A 312 -20.40 17.19 11.21
CA ALA A 312 -21.83 16.96 11.30
C ALA A 312 -22.15 15.47 11.54
N SER A 313 -23.29 15.21 12.18
CA SER A 313 -23.80 13.84 12.37
C SER A 313 -24.14 13.19 11.03
N HIS A 314 -23.91 11.88 10.96
CA HIS A 314 -24.37 10.99 9.90
C HIS A 314 -25.15 9.83 10.51
N ASN A 315 -25.82 9.03 9.68
CA ASN A 315 -26.45 7.79 10.09
C ASN A 315 -25.38 6.70 10.35
N GLY A 316 -25.62 5.84 11.35
CA GLY A 316 -24.69 4.78 11.77
C GLY A 316 -24.13 4.97 13.17
N THR A 317 -23.22 4.09 13.59
CA THR A 317 -22.72 4.03 14.99
C THR A 317 -21.22 4.27 15.14
N GLY A 318 -20.42 4.22 14.07
CA GLY A 318 -19.00 4.57 14.10
C GLY A 318 -18.78 6.07 13.92
N THR A 319 -17.53 6.52 14.05
CA THR A 319 -17.16 7.93 13.91
C THR A 319 -17.15 8.42 12.46
N TRP A 320 -17.02 7.51 11.50
CA TRP A 320 -16.95 7.84 10.09
C TRP A 320 -18.04 7.18 9.27
N ALA A 321 -18.33 7.77 8.11
CA ALA A 321 -19.28 7.22 7.14
C ALA A 321 -18.89 7.48 5.68
N LEU A 322 -19.40 6.60 4.82
CA LEU A 322 -19.48 6.81 3.38
C LEU A 322 -20.95 6.86 2.97
N ASN A 323 -21.38 7.94 2.32
CA ASN A 323 -22.77 8.19 1.92
C ASN A 323 -23.76 7.96 3.07
N ASP A 324 -23.48 8.59 4.21
CA ASP A 324 -24.34 8.55 5.40
C ASP A 324 -24.50 7.13 5.99
N VAL A 325 -23.56 6.22 5.72
CA VAL A 325 -23.56 4.88 6.32
C VAL A 325 -22.19 4.59 6.92
N SER A 326 -22.20 4.22 8.21
CA SER A 326 -21.02 3.78 8.94
C SER A 326 -20.89 2.25 8.93
N GLY A 327 -19.70 1.76 8.58
CA GLY A 327 -19.38 0.34 8.46
C GLY A 327 -19.77 -0.26 7.10
N LEU A 328 -19.43 -1.52 6.88
CA LEU A 328 -19.71 -2.20 5.61
C LEU A 328 -21.23 -2.44 5.42
N PRO A 329 -21.89 -1.81 4.45
CA PRO A 329 -23.33 -1.93 4.26
C PRO A 329 -23.73 -3.29 3.67
N ARG A 330 -24.98 -3.72 3.92
CA ARG A 330 -25.53 -4.94 3.29
C ARG A 330 -25.77 -4.82 1.79
N ARG A 331 -26.03 -3.61 1.29
CA ARG A 331 -26.23 -3.33 -0.13
C ARG A 331 -24.95 -2.70 -0.68
N PRO A 332 -24.58 -3.02 -1.93
CA PRO A 332 -23.43 -2.40 -2.56
C PRO A 332 -23.70 -0.91 -2.81
N PHE A 333 -22.64 -0.10 -2.74
CA PHE A 333 -22.64 1.29 -3.19
C PHE A 333 -22.99 1.39 -4.68
N LEU A 334 -22.43 0.48 -5.48
CA LEU A 334 -22.61 0.45 -6.93
C LEU A 334 -22.79 -1.01 -7.38
N SER A 335 -23.76 -1.27 -8.26
CA SER A 335 -23.88 -2.54 -8.98
C SER A 335 -23.83 -2.29 -10.47
N ALA A 336 -22.94 -2.98 -11.18
CA ALA A 336 -22.75 -2.80 -12.61
C ALA A 336 -22.48 -4.14 -13.32
N ALA A 337 -22.89 -4.22 -14.59
CA ALA A 337 -22.51 -5.34 -15.44
C ALA A 337 -20.99 -5.32 -15.69
N GLN A 338 -20.38 -6.50 -15.83
CA GLN A 338 -18.95 -6.61 -16.12
C GLN A 338 -18.57 -5.87 -17.40
N GLY A 339 -17.48 -5.09 -17.33
CA GLY A 339 -16.96 -4.24 -18.41
C GLY A 339 -17.55 -2.83 -18.45
N THR A 340 -18.48 -2.49 -17.54
CA THR A 340 -19.02 -1.12 -17.43
C THR A 340 -17.92 -0.17 -16.96
N THR A 341 -17.77 0.96 -17.65
CA THR A 341 -16.97 2.08 -17.15
C THR A 341 -17.83 2.94 -16.23
N ALA A 342 -17.39 3.16 -14.98
CA ALA A 342 -18.05 4.02 -14.02
C ALA A 342 -17.19 5.25 -13.70
N ARG A 343 -17.81 6.43 -13.64
CA ARG A 343 -17.21 7.63 -13.04
C ARG A 343 -17.70 7.75 -11.60
N ILE A 344 -16.78 7.78 -10.65
CA ILE A 344 -17.09 7.96 -9.23
C ILE A 344 -16.51 9.32 -8.81
N SER A 345 -17.38 10.26 -8.44
CA SER A 345 -16.97 11.53 -7.83
C SER A 345 -16.84 11.32 -6.33
N ILE A 346 -15.65 11.47 -5.79
CA ILE A 346 -15.32 11.27 -4.39
C ILE A 346 -15.19 12.65 -3.75
N ARG A 347 -16.08 13.01 -2.81
CA ARG A 347 -16.09 14.32 -2.15
C ARG A 347 -15.76 14.18 -0.67
N ASN A 348 -14.70 14.83 -0.23
CA ASN A 348 -14.30 14.86 1.17
C ASN A 348 -14.98 16.03 1.91
N GLU A 349 -16.00 15.74 2.72
CA GLU A 349 -16.69 16.75 3.56
C GLU A 349 -16.18 16.76 5.01
N THR A 350 -15.18 15.94 5.35
CA THR A 350 -14.62 15.89 6.70
C THR A 350 -13.58 17.00 6.90
N GLY A 351 -13.14 17.19 8.15
CA GLY A 351 -12.01 18.05 8.49
C GLY A 351 -10.64 17.37 8.41
N PHE A 352 -10.55 16.18 7.82
CA PHE A 352 -9.34 15.35 7.80
C PHE A 352 -9.05 14.80 6.39
N PRO A 353 -7.78 14.55 6.04
CA PRO A 353 -7.46 13.90 4.79
C PRO A 353 -7.87 12.42 4.81
N HIS A 354 -8.11 11.85 3.63
CA HIS A 354 -8.44 10.43 3.47
C HIS A 354 -7.73 9.82 2.26
N VAL A 355 -7.46 8.52 2.31
CA VAL A 355 -7.05 7.75 1.12
C VAL A 355 -8.15 6.78 0.77
N MET A 356 -8.72 6.82 -0.43
CA MET A 356 -9.72 5.86 -0.86
C MET A 356 -9.07 4.77 -1.72
N HIS A 357 -9.22 3.52 -1.30
CA HIS A 357 -8.68 2.34 -1.97
C HIS A 357 -9.81 1.46 -2.53
N LEU A 358 -9.66 1.01 -3.77
CA LEU A 358 -10.58 0.08 -4.43
C LEU A 358 -9.90 -1.27 -4.68
N HIS A 359 -10.51 -2.35 -4.18
CA HIS A 359 -10.01 -3.70 -4.39
C HIS A 359 -10.27 -4.20 -5.83
N GLY A 360 -9.40 -5.10 -6.30
CA GLY A 360 -9.59 -5.86 -7.54
C GLY A 360 -9.52 -5.06 -8.84
N HIS A 361 -9.40 -3.74 -8.77
CA HIS A 361 -9.40 -2.81 -9.90
C HIS A 361 -8.42 -1.67 -9.66
N HIS A 362 -7.99 -1.07 -10.76
CA HIS A 362 -7.39 0.26 -10.78
C HIS A 362 -8.34 1.22 -11.51
N PHE A 363 -8.20 2.50 -11.26
CA PHE A 363 -8.97 3.60 -11.82
C PHE A 363 -8.06 4.73 -12.30
N TRP A 364 -8.52 5.48 -13.27
CA TRP A 364 -7.86 6.71 -13.70
C TRP A 364 -8.30 7.85 -12.79
N GLU A 365 -7.36 8.55 -12.16
CA GLU A 365 -7.67 9.86 -11.55
C GLU A 365 -7.91 10.86 -12.68
N LEU A 366 -9.03 11.57 -12.67
CA LEU A 366 -9.32 12.60 -13.67
C LEU A 366 -8.79 13.96 -13.20
N ASP A 367 -8.22 14.73 -14.13
CA ASP A 367 -7.85 16.11 -13.86
C ASP A 367 -9.07 17.06 -13.92
N ALA A 368 -8.84 18.35 -13.69
CA ALA A 368 -9.91 19.36 -13.70
C ALA A 368 -10.57 19.54 -15.09
N ALA A 369 -9.92 19.13 -16.17
CA ALA A 369 -10.50 19.11 -17.52
C ALA A 369 -11.28 17.81 -17.79
N GLY A 370 -11.22 16.83 -16.88
CA GLY A 370 -11.81 15.51 -17.03
C GLY A 370 -10.93 14.52 -17.80
N GLU A 371 -9.67 14.87 -18.07
CA GLU A 371 -8.72 14.01 -18.77
C GLU A 371 -8.11 12.99 -17.82
N ALA A 372 -7.82 11.79 -18.34
CA ALA A 372 -7.27 10.70 -17.55
C ALA A 372 -5.80 10.97 -17.17
N GLY A 373 -5.54 11.06 -15.86
CA GLY A 373 -4.24 11.19 -15.25
C GLY A 373 -3.58 9.83 -14.94
N PRO A 374 -2.94 9.67 -13.77
CA PRO A 374 -2.43 8.37 -13.32
C PRO A 374 -3.50 7.28 -13.22
N TYR A 375 -3.11 6.03 -13.51
CA TYR A 375 -3.91 4.83 -13.24
C TYR A 375 -3.49 4.24 -11.88
N ARG A 376 -4.39 4.20 -10.90
CA ARG A 376 -4.09 3.91 -9.48
C ARG A 376 -5.13 3.01 -8.87
N ASP A 377 -4.81 2.40 -7.73
CA ASP A 377 -5.80 1.69 -6.90
C ASP A 377 -6.16 2.48 -5.63
N SER A 378 -5.41 3.55 -5.34
CA SER A 378 -5.54 4.34 -4.12
C SER A 378 -5.38 5.83 -4.42
N THR A 379 -6.34 6.65 -3.97
CA THR A 379 -6.35 8.10 -4.17
C THR A 379 -6.37 8.84 -2.84
N TYR A 380 -5.44 9.77 -2.64
CA TYR A 380 -5.43 10.70 -1.49
C TYR A 380 -6.30 11.93 -1.76
N LEU A 381 -7.19 12.29 -0.84
CA LEU A 381 -7.97 13.52 -0.90
C LEU A 381 -7.69 14.34 0.37
N ASP A 382 -7.36 15.61 0.19
CA ASP A 382 -7.28 16.56 1.30
C ASP A 382 -8.68 17.03 1.74
N THR A 383 -8.73 17.78 2.83
CA THR A 383 -9.96 18.37 3.39
C THR A 383 -10.68 19.24 2.35
N GLY A 384 -11.96 18.98 2.12
CA GLY A 384 -12.78 19.74 1.18
C GLY A 384 -12.53 19.43 -0.30
N GLU A 385 -11.59 18.54 -0.63
CA GLU A 385 -11.32 18.17 -2.01
C GLU A 385 -12.43 17.28 -2.61
N THR A 386 -12.61 17.40 -3.92
CA THR A 386 -13.38 16.45 -4.72
C THR A 386 -12.47 15.86 -5.78
N ARG A 387 -12.50 14.54 -5.96
CA ARG A 387 -11.78 13.85 -7.03
C ARG A 387 -12.69 12.93 -7.80
N ASP A 388 -12.70 13.12 -9.11
CA ASP A 388 -13.31 12.18 -10.03
C ASP A 388 -12.33 11.06 -10.37
N ILE A 389 -12.81 9.81 -10.29
CA ILE A 389 -12.10 8.65 -10.78
C ILE A 389 -12.93 7.93 -11.85
N LEU A 390 -12.24 7.34 -12.83
CA LEU A 390 -12.84 6.54 -13.89
C LEU A 390 -12.35 5.10 -13.81
N VAL A 391 -13.25 4.18 -13.46
CA VAL A 391 -12.96 2.76 -13.27
C VAL A 391 -13.62 1.93 -14.35
N VAL A 392 -12.90 0.98 -14.94
CA VAL A 392 -13.48 -0.07 -15.79
C VAL A 392 -13.70 -1.29 -14.92
N LEU A 393 -14.97 -1.65 -14.68
CA LEU A 393 -15.39 -2.72 -13.78
C LEU A 393 -15.31 -4.08 -14.49
N ASP A 394 -14.10 -4.53 -14.82
CA ASP A 394 -13.84 -5.74 -15.60
C ASP A 394 -13.55 -7.00 -14.78
N ASN A 395 -13.33 -6.87 -13.46
CA ASN A 395 -13.09 -7.99 -12.56
C ASN A 395 -14.39 -8.35 -11.80
N PRO A 396 -15.03 -9.49 -12.07
CA PRO A 396 -16.33 -9.83 -11.48
C PRO A 396 -16.21 -10.19 -10.00
N GLY A 397 -17.22 -9.84 -9.21
CA GLY A 397 -17.27 -10.14 -7.78
C GLY A 397 -17.81 -9.00 -6.92
N SER A 398 -17.55 -9.09 -5.63
CA SER A 398 -17.88 -8.07 -4.65
C SER A 398 -16.59 -7.45 -4.11
N TRP A 399 -16.34 -6.18 -4.43
CA TRP A 399 -15.05 -5.52 -4.20
C TRP A 399 -15.17 -4.41 -3.17
N MET A 400 -14.35 -4.47 -2.13
CA MET A 400 -14.35 -3.44 -1.10
C MET A 400 -13.82 -2.11 -1.65
N LEU A 401 -14.44 -1.03 -1.22
CA LEU A 401 -14.03 0.36 -1.44
C LEU A 401 -14.01 1.03 -0.07
N HIS A 402 -12.83 1.42 0.42
CA HIS A 402 -12.70 1.86 1.80
C HIS A 402 -11.63 2.94 1.96
N CYS A 403 -11.66 3.64 3.10
CA CYS A 403 -10.55 4.52 3.46
C CYS A 403 -9.35 3.65 3.87
N HIS A 404 -8.16 3.89 3.31
CA HIS A 404 -6.95 3.14 3.64
C HIS A 404 -6.15 3.77 4.80
N MET A 405 -6.71 4.76 5.48
CA MET A 405 -6.38 5.04 6.87
C MET A 405 -7.10 3.99 7.72
N LEU A 406 -6.37 3.01 8.26
CA LEU A 406 -6.99 1.79 8.79
C LEU A 406 -7.78 2.06 10.07
N SER A 407 -7.48 3.12 10.82
CA SER A 407 -8.34 3.53 11.93
C SER A 407 -9.69 4.05 11.42
N HIS A 408 -9.71 4.77 10.30
CA HIS A 408 -10.94 5.26 9.68
C HIS A 408 -11.76 4.11 9.08
N GLN A 409 -11.10 3.13 8.47
CA GLN A 409 -11.73 1.88 8.00
C GLN A 409 -12.37 1.10 9.16
N ALA A 410 -11.65 0.98 10.27
CA ALA A 410 -12.10 0.24 11.44
C ALA A 410 -13.35 0.86 12.07
N ASP A 411 -13.47 2.19 12.02
CA ASP A 411 -14.57 2.92 12.63
C ASP A 411 -15.53 3.59 11.62
N GLY A 412 -15.64 3.01 10.42
CA GLY A 412 -16.84 3.17 9.60
C GLY A 412 -16.65 3.44 8.11
N MET A 413 -15.47 3.84 7.63
CA MET A 413 -15.26 4.17 6.21
C MET A 413 -15.03 2.95 5.31
N ALA A 414 -16.08 2.16 5.11
CA ALA A 414 -16.08 1.01 4.22
C ALA A 414 -17.38 0.88 3.44
N THR A 415 -17.28 0.59 2.15
CA THR A 415 -18.38 0.18 1.29
C THR A 415 -17.90 -0.87 0.28
N TRP A 416 -18.74 -1.25 -0.67
CA TRP A 416 -18.35 -2.22 -1.70
C TRP A 416 -19.13 -2.05 -3.01
N ILE A 417 -18.51 -2.51 -4.09
CA ILE A 417 -19.05 -2.51 -5.45
C ILE A 417 -19.33 -3.95 -5.88
N ARG A 418 -20.48 -4.17 -6.52
CA ARG A 418 -20.83 -5.42 -7.17
C ARG A 418 -20.58 -5.34 -8.67
N VAL A 419 -19.82 -6.29 -9.20
CA VAL A 419 -19.57 -6.45 -10.63
C VAL A 419 -20.04 -7.82 -11.09
N GLY A 420 -20.94 -7.87 -12.06
CA GLY A 420 -21.38 -9.10 -12.72
C GLY A 420 -22.88 -9.34 -12.73
#